data_AF-A0A165ZPV1-F1
#
_entry.id   AF-A0A165ZPV1-F1
#
_cell.length_a   1.000
_cell.length_b   1.000
_cell.length_c   1.000
_cell.angle_alpha   90.00
_cell.angle_beta   90.00
_cell.angle_gamma   90.00
#
_symmetry.space_group_name_H-M   'P 1'
#
loop_
_entity.id
_entity.type
_entity.pdbx_description
1 polymer ?
#
loop_
_entity_poly.entity_id
_entity_poly.type
_entity_poly.pdbx_seq_one_letter_code
_entity_poly.pdbx_strand_id
1 'polypeptide(L)'
;MISLKPLLFALLLLSQSFGVDVIEPITRTGWTSSGPNDILWQNTTGDPAYFRLQLAQNNQTTFTASDAITADGIIVNFVPASYLFETITPSCKSGQADTGVRLPTGTGFTLRFLATNEDGTEEGQLLGTSEVFSIIDSTATYCVATTTSTSSAPSTPSTGSGSVSSGDLLTSSPSHVGAIIGGTIGGVLALLLLIGAACIRKHVSVLLRSP
;
A
#
# COMPACT_ATOMS: atom_id res chain seq x y z
N MET A 1 30.82 -6.63 31.38
CA MET A 1 30.22 -5.33 30.99
C MET A 1 29.70 -5.48 29.57
N ILE A 2 28.38 -5.54 29.38
CA ILE A 2 27.77 -5.65 28.05
C ILE A 2 27.89 -4.29 27.37
N SER A 3 28.51 -4.25 26.19
CA SER A 3 28.68 -3.01 25.41
C SER A 3 27.30 -2.52 24.96
N LEU A 4 26.94 -1.29 25.32
CA LEU A 4 25.66 -0.66 24.96
C LEU A 4 25.56 -0.39 23.43
N LYS A 5 26.70 -0.35 22.73
CA LYS A 5 26.82 0.00 21.31
C LYS A 5 26.15 -0.99 20.34
N PRO A 6 26.36 -2.32 20.44
CA PRO A 6 25.67 -3.28 19.59
C PRO A 6 24.15 -3.35 19.84
N LEU A 7 23.69 -3.06 21.07
CA LEU A 7 22.26 -2.96 21.38
C LEU A 7 21.63 -1.75 20.68
N LEU A 8 22.30 -0.59 20.71
CA LEU A 8 21.85 0.60 20.00
C LEU A 8 21.83 0.37 18.48
N PHE A 9 22.81 -0.36 17.94
CA PHE A 9 22.89 -0.70 16.52
C PHE A 9 21.77 -1.68 16.09
N ALA A 10 21.44 -2.65 16.93
CA ALA A 10 20.30 -3.55 16.71
C ALA A 10 18.94 -2.83 16.84
N LEU A 11 18.82 -1.86 17.76
CA LEU A 11 17.62 -1.02 17.88
C LEU A 11 17.48 -0.05 16.69
N LEU A 12 18.60 0.45 16.14
CA LEU A 12 18.64 1.26 14.91
C LEU A 12 18.31 0.45 13.65
N LEU A 13 18.62 -0.84 13.64
CA LEU A 13 18.26 -1.75 12.53
C LEU A 13 16.79 -2.21 12.58
N LEU A 14 16.16 -2.16 13.75
CA LEU A 14 14.71 -2.37 13.93
C LEU A 14 13.89 -1.10 13.67
N SER A 15 14.53 0.06 13.56
CA SER A 15 13.86 1.30 13.25
C SER A 15 13.82 1.53 11.73
N GLN A 16 12.63 1.27 11.18
CA GLN A 16 12.04 1.94 10.02
C GLN A 16 12.37 1.36 8.64
N SER A 17 11.75 0.22 8.30
CA SER A 17 11.32 0.01 6.92
C SER A 17 10.07 0.85 6.70
N PHE A 18 10.18 1.92 5.93
CA PHE A 18 9.03 2.65 5.38
C PHE A 18 8.59 1.94 4.11
N GLY A 19 7.29 1.73 3.91
CA GLY A 19 6.85 0.99 2.75
C GLY A 19 5.34 1.01 2.60
N VAL A 20 4.88 1.62 1.53
CA VAL A 20 3.55 1.35 0.99
C VAL A 20 3.66 0.01 0.27
N ASP A 21 3.01 -1.03 0.81
CA ASP A 21 2.94 -2.32 0.14
C ASP A 21 1.79 -2.30 -0.87
N VAL A 22 2.12 -2.52 -2.13
CA VAL A 22 1.17 -2.46 -3.24
C VAL A 22 0.64 -3.86 -3.48
N ILE A 23 -0.57 -4.11 -3.00
CA ILE A 23 -1.15 -5.46 -3.02
C ILE A 23 -1.55 -5.88 -4.44
N GLU A 24 -1.88 -4.94 -5.35
CA GLU A 24 -1.95 -5.11 -6.81
C GLU A 24 -2.74 -3.93 -7.44
N PRO A 25 -2.40 -3.42 -8.64
CA PRO A 25 -3.43 -2.97 -9.56
C PRO A 25 -4.19 -4.23 -10.01
N ILE A 26 -5.43 -4.42 -9.54
CA ILE A 26 -6.16 -5.70 -9.63
C ILE A 26 -6.03 -6.31 -11.05
N THR A 27 -5.19 -7.32 -11.19
CA THR A 27 -4.73 -7.85 -12.49
C THR A 27 -5.79 -8.69 -13.22
N ARG A 28 -6.97 -8.91 -12.60
CA ARG A 28 -8.00 -9.80 -13.17
C ARG A 28 -8.56 -9.34 -14.53
N THR A 29 -8.40 -8.08 -14.93
CA THR A 29 -8.88 -7.59 -16.25
C THR A 29 -7.91 -6.68 -17.02
N GLY A 30 -6.72 -6.38 -16.48
CA GLY A 30 -5.84 -5.35 -17.05
C GLY A 30 -6.43 -3.94 -16.90
N TRP A 31 -5.57 -2.93 -16.91
CA TRP A 31 -6.03 -1.53 -16.90
C TRP A 31 -6.57 -1.16 -18.27
N THR A 32 -7.49 -0.20 -18.31
CA THR A 32 -8.01 0.34 -19.57
C THR A 32 -7.56 1.77 -19.77
N SER A 33 -7.42 2.19 -21.03
CA SER A 33 -7.04 3.56 -21.38
C SER A 33 -8.06 4.60 -20.91
N SER A 34 -9.34 4.21 -20.80
CA SER A 34 -10.45 5.05 -20.32
C SER A 34 -10.67 5.00 -18.81
N GLY A 35 -10.29 3.90 -18.16
CA GLY A 35 -10.75 3.56 -16.80
C GLY A 35 -12.22 3.09 -16.78
N PRO A 36 -12.79 2.85 -15.59
CA PRO A 36 -12.16 3.03 -14.27
C PRO A 36 -11.03 2.02 -14.01
N ASN A 37 -9.98 2.48 -13.35
CA ASN A 37 -8.82 1.69 -12.96
C ASN A 37 -8.64 1.78 -11.45
N ASP A 38 -8.79 0.67 -10.74
CA ASP A 38 -8.70 0.64 -9.29
C ASP A 38 -7.29 0.32 -8.80
N ILE A 39 -6.90 0.97 -7.72
CA ILE A 39 -5.60 0.82 -7.06
C ILE A 39 -5.84 0.54 -5.60
N LEU A 40 -5.23 -0.53 -5.10
CA LEU A 40 -5.25 -0.88 -3.68
C LEU A 40 -3.83 -0.86 -3.12
N TRP A 41 -3.70 -0.34 -1.90
CA TRP A 41 -2.45 -0.35 -1.17
C TRP A 41 -2.69 -0.52 0.32
N GLN A 42 -1.64 -0.94 1.02
CA GLN A 42 -1.64 -1.06 2.46
C GLN A 42 -0.66 -0.04 3.06
N ASN A 43 -1.18 0.78 3.98
CA ASN A 43 -0.39 1.70 4.76
C ASN A 43 0.30 0.96 5.93
N THR A 44 1.58 1.20 6.11
CA THR A 44 2.39 0.70 7.22
C THR A 44 2.86 1.83 8.14
N THR A 45 3.23 1.47 9.38
CA THR A 45 3.68 2.47 10.35
C THR A 45 4.96 3.16 9.85
N GLY A 46 4.86 4.47 9.63
CA GLY A 46 5.95 5.32 9.16
C GLY A 46 5.75 5.87 7.74
N ASP A 47 4.71 5.44 7.03
CA ASP A 47 4.43 5.96 5.70
C ASP A 47 4.16 7.48 5.72
N PRO A 48 4.51 8.21 4.63
CA PRO A 48 4.21 9.63 4.54
C PRO A 48 2.70 9.87 4.56
N ALA A 49 2.27 11.08 4.95
CA ALA A 49 0.85 11.43 4.97
C ALA A 49 0.22 11.40 3.56
N TYR A 50 1.02 11.68 2.53
CA TYR A 50 0.59 11.73 1.14
C TYR A 50 1.60 11.06 0.22
N PHE A 51 1.09 10.56 -0.90
CA PHE A 51 1.91 10.10 -2.00
C PHE A 51 1.30 10.49 -3.34
N ARG A 52 2.08 10.32 -4.40
CA ARG A 52 1.65 10.50 -5.79
C ARG A 52 1.91 9.24 -6.59
N LEU A 53 1.15 9.09 -7.66
CA LEU A 53 1.20 7.95 -8.56
C LEU A 53 1.86 8.38 -9.87
N GLN A 54 3.00 7.75 -10.15
CA GLN A 54 3.71 7.89 -11.40
C GLN A 54 3.58 6.59 -12.19
N LEU A 55 3.02 6.68 -13.39
CA LEU A 55 3.07 5.61 -14.37
C LEU A 55 4.49 5.56 -14.97
N ALA A 56 5.00 4.37 -15.21
CA ALA A 56 6.22 4.15 -15.96
C ALA A 56 6.01 2.99 -16.95
N GLN A 57 6.65 3.04 -18.12
CA GLN A 57 6.60 1.97 -19.12
C GLN A 57 8.01 1.51 -19.44
N ASN A 58 8.30 0.22 -19.27
CA ASN A 58 9.64 -0.35 -19.47
C ASN A 58 10.72 0.45 -18.71
N ASN A 59 10.40 0.83 -17.46
CA ASN A 59 11.22 1.66 -16.59
C ASN A 59 11.47 3.11 -17.09
N GLN A 60 10.75 3.56 -18.12
CA GLN A 60 10.73 4.97 -18.55
C GLN A 60 9.57 5.70 -17.89
N THR A 61 9.86 6.85 -17.28
CA THR A 61 8.89 7.69 -16.59
C THR A 61 8.46 8.90 -17.41
N THR A 62 8.92 8.99 -18.66
CA THR A 62 8.64 10.13 -19.53
C THR A 62 7.62 9.75 -20.58
N PHE A 63 6.62 10.60 -20.76
CA PHE A 63 5.52 10.41 -21.69
C PHE A 63 5.28 11.66 -22.52
N THR A 64 4.62 11.50 -23.67
CA THR A 64 3.99 12.64 -24.33
C THR A 64 2.86 13.12 -23.43
N ALA A 65 2.98 14.34 -22.91
CA ALA A 65 1.99 14.92 -22.03
C ALA A 65 0.61 14.97 -22.69
N SER A 66 -0.42 14.64 -21.92
CA SER A 66 -1.82 14.75 -22.31
C SER A 66 -2.66 15.17 -21.10
N ASP A 67 -3.95 15.36 -21.29
CA ASP A 67 -4.86 15.63 -20.17
C ASP A 67 -4.96 14.45 -19.19
N ALA A 68 -4.54 13.24 -19.58
CA ALA A 68 -4.56 12.04 -18.73
C ALA A 68 -3.29 11.88 -17.88
N ILE A 69 -2.16 12.40 -18.36
CA ILE A 69 -0.84 12.10 -17.82
C ILE A 69 0.13 13.24 -18.10
N THR A 70 0.91 13.63 -17.10
CA THR A 70 1.95 14.65 -17.28
C THR A 70 3.14 14.11 -18.06
N ALA A 71 4.06 14.99 -18.48
CA ALA A 71 5.30 14.59 -19.14
C ALA A 71 6.15 13.66 -18.26
N ASP A 72 6.08 13.82 -16.93
CA ASP A 72 6.78 13.00 -15.94
C ASP A 72 6.00 11.76 -15.53
N GLY A 73 4.93 11.41 -16.26
CA GLY A 73 4.15 10.21 -16.00
C GLY A 73 3.24 10.29 -14.78
N ILE A 74 3.04 11.47 -14.19
CA ILE A 74 2.17 11.63 -13.01
C ILE A 74 0.72 11.53 -13.46
N ILE A 75 -0.01 10.59 -12.86
CA ILE A 75 -1.45 10.38 -13.10
C ILE A 75 -2.31 10.83 -11.92
N VAL A 76 -1.74 10.87 -10.71
CA VAL A 76 -2.37 11.44 -9.51
C VAL A 76 -1.29 12.10 -8.66
N ASN A 77 -1.52 13.34 -8.23
CA ASN A 77 -0.48 14.13 -7.56
C ASN A 77 -0.58 14.17 -6.03
N PHE A 78 -1.73 13.82 -5.46
CA PHE A 78 -1.97 14.00 -4.03
C PHE A 78 -3.00 12.98 -3.50
N VAL A 79 -2.52 11.81 -3.12
CA VAL A 79 -3.32 10.73 -2.52
C VAL A 79 -3.00 10.64 -1.03
N PRO A 80 -3.99 10.78 -0.13
CA PRO A 80 -3.77 10.52 1.29
C PRO A 80 -3.37 9.06 1.51
N ALA A 81 -2.27 8.82 2.20
CA ALA A 81 -1.83 7.46 2.53
C ALA A 81 -2.82 6.73 3.46
N SER A 82 -3.73 7.46 4.11
CA SER A 82 -4.81 6.90 4.92
C SER A 82 -5.91 6.24 4.10
N TYR A 83 -6.00 6.53 2.79
CA TYR A 83 -6.91 5.80 1.92
C TYR A 83 -6.31 4.41 1.65
N LEU A 84 -7.15 3.41 1.42
CA LEU A 84 -6.70 2.06 1.06
C LEU A 84 -6.99 1.73 -0.41
N PHE A 85 -7.77 2.59 -1.06
CA PHE A 85 -8.23 2.44 -2.42
C PHE A 85 -8.35 3.80 -3.11
N GLU A 86 -8.08 3.83 -4.41
CA GLU A 86 -8.31 4.98 -5.31
C GLU A 86 -8.77 4.47 -6.67
N THR A 87 -9.66 5.21 -7.33
CA THR A 87 -10.13 4.89 -8.68
C THR A 87 -9.72 5.99 -9.65
N ILE A 88 -9.00 5.63 -10.71
CA ILE A 88 -8.57 6.55 -11.77
C ILE A 88 -9.41 6.34 -13.02
N THR A 89 -10.08 7.40 -13.49
CA THR A 89 -10.92 7.35 -14.70
C THR A 89 -10.55 8.49 -15.66
N PRO A 90 -9.50 8.32 -16.49
CA PRO A 90 -9.01 9.38 -17.38
C PRO A 90 -10.09 9.95 -18.31
N SER A 91 -10.98 9.10 -18.82
CA SER A 91 -12.00 9.48 -19.79
C SER A 91 -13.13 10.33 -19.22
N CYS A 92 -13.18 10.52 -17.91
CA CYS A 92 -14.41 10.89 -17.25
C CYS A 92 -14.18 11.79 -16.04
N LYS A 93 -15.02 12.83 -15.93
CA LYS A 93 -15.28 13.46 -14.64
C LYS A 93 -16.59 12.93 -14.08
N SER A 94 -16.69 12.81 -12.75
CA SER A 94 -17.91 12.31 -12.10
C SER A 94 -19.14 13.09 -12.57
N GLY A 95 -20.14 12.37 -13.08
CA GLY A 95 -21.39 12.94 -13.61
C GLY A 95 -21.27 13.65 -14.98
N GLN A 96 -20.20 13.44 -15.74
CA GLN A 96 -20.00 14.01 -17.08
C GLN A 96 -19.97 12.93 -18.17
N ALA A 97 -20.02 13.35 -19.45
CA ALA A 97 -19.79 12.47 -20.59
C ALA A 97 -18.29 12.17 -20.78
N ASP A 98 -17.98 11.16 -21.60
CA ASP A 98 -16.62 10.82 -21.99
C ASP A 98 -15.92 12.01 -22.67
N THR A 99 -14.74 12.37 -22.18
CA THR A 99 -13.93 13.50 -22.68
C THR A 99 -12.98 13.10 -23.81
N GLY A 100 -12.87 11.81 -24.13
CA GLY A 100 -11.88 11.29 -25.09
C GLY A 100 -10.45 11.22 -24.54
N VAL A 101 -10.23 11.64 -23.29
CA VAL A 101 -8.93 11.59 -22.62
C VAL A 101 -8.57 10.14 -22.29
N ARG A 102 -7.34 9.72 -22.62
CA ARG A 102 -6.89 8.32 -22.54
C ARG A 102 -5.46 8.21 -22.03
N LEU A 103 -5.18 7.16 -21.27
CA LEU A 103 -3.83 6.71 -20.94
C LEU A 103 -3.17 6.02 -22.15
N PRO A 104 -1.83 6.01 -22.23
CA PRO A 104 -1.10 5.24 -23.24
C PRO A 104 -1.42 3.74 -23.11
N THR A 105 -1.48 3.05 -24.24
CA THR A 105 -1.80 1.61 -24.32
C THR A 105 -0.55 0.78 -24.58
N GLY A 106 -0.62 -0.52 -24.26
CA GLY A 106 0.47 -1.48 -24.44
C GLY A 106 0.79 -2.27 -23.18
N THR A 107 1.96 -2.90 -23.19
CA THR A 107 2.46 -3.74 -22.08
C THR A 107 3.66 -3.08 -21.41
N GLY A 108 4.08 -3.61 -20.26
CA GLY A 108 5.31 -3.18 -19.59
C GLY A 108 5.11 -1.98 -18.65
N PHE A 109 3.87 -1.71 -18.25
CA PHE A 109 3.56 -0.61 -17.34
C PHE A 109 3.80 -1.01 -15.88
N THR A 110 4.24 -0.07 -15.07
CA THR A 110 4.34 -0.18 -13.61
C THR A 110 3.85 1.12 -12.98
N LEU A 111 3.28 1.05 -11.79
CA LEU A 111 2.97 2.21 -10.96
C LEU A 111 4.05 2.39 -9.90
N ARG A 112 4.56 3.61 -9.78
CA ARG A 112 5.50 4.02 -8.75
C ARG A 112 4.80 4.94 -7.78
N PHE A 113 4.91 4.62 -6.50
CA PHE A 113 4.35 5.39 -5.40
C PHE A 113 5.47 6.26 -4.87
N LEU A 114 5.34 7.57 -5.03
CA LEU A 114 6.37 8.52 -4.63
C LEU A 114 5.86 9.34 -3.45
N ALA A 115 6.67 9.49 -2.41
CA ALA A 115 6.37 10.36 -1.29
C ALA A 115 6.17 11.80 -1.78
N THR A 116 5.19 12.48 -1.17
CA THR A 116 4.95 13.90 -1.40
C THR A 116 4.67 14.58 -0.07
N ASN A 117 5.12 15.82 0.05
CA ASN A 117 4.84 16.65 1.21
C ASN A 117 3.36 17.07 1.24
N GLU A 118 2.90 17.57 2.39
CA GLU A 118 1.51 18.05 2.56
C GLU A 118 1.17 19.23 1.65
N ASP A 119 2.17 19.99 1.21
CA ASP A 119 2.03 21.09 0.25
C ASP A 119 2.05 20.61 -1.21
N GLY A 120 2.11 19.30 -1.45
CA GLY A 120 2.19 18.69 -2.78
C GLY A 120 3.56 18.85 -3.45
N THR A 121 4.58 19.32 -2.71
CA THR A 121 5.94 19.40 -3.23
C THR A 121 6.64 18.03 -3.17
N GLU A 122 7.53 17.82 -4.13
CA GLU A 122 8.19 16.54 -4.32
C GLU A 122 9.19 16.25 -3.20
N GLU A 123 8.98 15.15 -2.47
CA GLU A 123 10.04 14.55 -1.66
C GLU A 123 10.87 13.55 -2.52
N GLY A 124 10.23 12.99 -3.56
CA GLY A 124 10.88 12.17 -4.58
C GLY A 124 11.27 10.75 -4.14
N GLN A 125 11.06 10.40 -2.86
CA GLN A 125 11.33 9.07 -2.33
C GLN A 125 10.36 8.04 -2.91
N LEU A 126 10.89 6.94 -3.43
CA LEU A 126 10.10 5.79 -3.88
C LEU A 126 9.64 4.97 -2.67
N LEU A 127 8.33 4.87 -2.50
CA LEU A 127 7.68 4.10 -1.42
C LEU A 127 7.42 2.65 -1.83
N GLY A 128 7.09 2.44 -3.11
CA GLY A 128 6.70 1.15 -3.64
C GLY A 128 6.58 1.17 -5.16
N THR A 129 6.59 -0.01 -5.77
CA THR A 129 6.35 -0.19 -7.20
C THR A 129 5.44 -1.40 -7.40
N SER A 130 4.43 -1.26 -8.25
CA SER A 130 3.54 -2.36 -8.59
C SER A 130 4.24 -3.44 -9.42
N GLU A 131 3.59 -4.58 -9.55
CA GLU A 131 3.91 -5.52 -10.62
C GLU A 131 3.71 -4.90 -12.01
N VAL A 132 4.30 -5.55 -13.01
CA VAL A 132 4.15 -5.15 -14.41
C VAL A 132 2.76 -5.52 -14.91
N PHE A 133 2.09 -4.58 -15.57
CA PHE A 133 0.76 -4.77 -16.14
C PHE A 133 0.66 -4.21 -17.58
N SER A 134 -0.53 -4.35 -18.16
CA SER A 134 -0.87 -3.85 -19.49
C SER A 134 -2.05 -2.91 -19.42
N ILE A 135 -2.04 -1.89 -20.28
CA ILE A 135 -3.16 -0.97 -20.50
C ILE A 135 -3.75 -1.27 -21.87
N ILE A 136 -4.99 -1.76 -21.89
CA ILE A 136 -5.75 -2.05 -23.11
C ILE A 136 -6.61 -0.85 -23.50
N ASP A 137 -6.82 -0.67 -24.80
CA ASP A 137 -7.69 0.42 -25.26
C ASP A 137 -9.16 0.16 -24.90
N SER A 138 -9.88 1.21 -24.53
CA SER A 138 -11.29 1.15 -24.17
C SER A 138 -11.98 2.49 -24.41
N THR A 139 -13.29 2.43 -24.62
CA THR A 139 -14.18 3.59 -24.74
C THR A 139 -15.23 3.52 -23.64
N ALA A 140 -15.38 4.59 -22.87
CA ALA A 140 -16.43 4.69 -21.86
C ALA A 140 -17.67 5.34 -22.50
N THR A 141 -18.82 4.67 -22.49
CA THR A 141 -20.05 5.26 -23.07
C THR A 141 -20.65 6.33 -22.14
N TYR A 142 -20.62 6.10 -20.82
CA TYR A 142 -21.09 7.04 -19.80
C TYR A 142 -20.35 6.84 -18.47
N CYS A 143 -20.06 7.94 -17.79
CA CYS A 143 -19.36 7.93 -16.51
C CYS A 143 -20.38 7.80 -15.39
N VAL A 144 -20.50 6.63 -14.78
CA VAL A 144 -21.27 6.47 -13.53
C VAL A 144 -20.48 7.17 -12.41
N ALA A 145 -21.14 8.04 -11.64
CA ALA A 145 -20.50 8.68 -10.50
C ALA A 145 -20.05 7.62 -9.49
N THR A 146 -18.75 7.36 -9.40
CA THR A 146 -18.18 6.55 -8.33
C THR A 146 -18.23 7.39 -7.06
N THR A 147 -19.15 7.09 -6.15
CA THR A 147 -19.10 7.63 -4.80
C THR A 147 -17.85 7.07 -4.12
N THR A 148 -16.82 7.90 -3.93
CA THR A 148 -15.69 7.57 -3.06
C THR A 148 -16.26 7.19 -1.71
N SER A 149 -16.19 5.91 -1.35
CA SER A 149 -16.59 5.45 -0.02
C SER A 149 -15.54 5.92 0.98
N THR A 150 -15.62 7.18 1.39
CA THR A 150 -15.01 7.60 2.65
C THR A 150 -15.63 6.72 3.72
N SER A 151 -14.84 5.86 4.35
CA SER A 151 -15.22 5.20 5.61
C SER A 151 -15.34 6.29 6.67
N SER A 152 -16.45 7.02 6.67
CA SER A 152 -16.84 7.90 7.76
C SER A 152 -17.15 7.02 8.96
N ALA A 153 -16.35 7.16 10.02
CA ALA A 153 -16.65 6.61 11.33
C ALA A 153 -18.10 6.97 11.73
N PRO A 154 -18.83 6.09 12.43
CA PRO A 154 -20.24 6.33 12.72
C PRO A 154 -20.38 7.48 13.71
N SER A 155 -20.79 8.65 13.21
CA SER A 155 -21.35 9.71 14.02
C SER A 155 -22.75 9.26 14.48
N THR A 156 -22.90 9.06 15.78
CA THR A 156 -24.16 8.74 16.46
C THR A 156 -25.31 9.66 16.05
N PRO A 157 -26.40 9.14 15.46
CA PRO A 157 -27.66 9.86 15.34
C PRO A 157 -28.52 9.62 16.59
N SER A 158 -29.02 10.71 17.17
CA SER A 158 -30.05 10.71 18.21
C SER A 158 -31.39 10.18 17.69
N THR A 159 -31.86 9.11 18.33
CA THR A 159 -33.26 8.76 18.65
C THR A 159 -34.34 8.95 17.57
N GLY A 160 -34.72 7.84 16.94
CA GLY A 160 -35.98 7.70 16.21
C GLY A 160 -36.41 6.22 16.18
N SER A 161 -37.42 5.89 16.98
CA SER A 161 -37.94 4.55 17.19
C SER A 161 -38.59 3.96 15.93
N GLY A 162 -38.22 2.72 15.58
CA GLY A 162 -38.88 1.94 14.55
C GLY A 162 -38.41 0.48 14.60
N SER A 163 -39.23 -0.39 15.21
CA SER A 163 -39.00 -1.82 15.32
C SER A 163 -39.27 -2.55 14.01
N VAL A 164 -38.33 -3.40 13.57
CA VAL A 164 -38.66 -4.59 12.77
C VAL A 164 -37.67 -5.71 13.08
N SER A 165 -38.23 -6.90 13.30
CA SER A 165 -37.58 -8.14 13.72
C SER A 165 -37.38 -9.10 12.55
N SER A 166 -36.30 -9.90 12.62
CA SER A 166 -36.16 -11.32 12.20
C SER A 166 -35.21 -11.65 11.03
N GLY A 167 -34.26 -12.57 11.32
CA GLY A 167 -33.47 -13.44 10.43
C GLY A 167 -32.26 -12.78 9.76
N ASP A 168 -31.03 -13.34 9.71
CA ASP A 168 -30.63 -14.74 9.71
C ASP A 168 -29.19 -14.95 10.25
N LEU A 169 -28.94 -16.17 10.72
CA LEU A 169 -27.62 -16.71 11.08
C LEU A 169 -26.68 -16.78 9.86
N LEU A 170 -25.48 -16.19 9.97
CA LEU A 170 -24.28 -16.74 9.32
C LEU A 170 -23.09 -16.67 10.29
N THR A 171 -22.62 -17.86 10.63
CA THR A 171 -21.42 -18.20 11.38
C THR A 171 -20.18 -17.50 10.82
N SER A 172 -19.58 -16.62 11.62
CA SER A 172 -18.28 -16.02 11.32
C SER A 172 -17.17 -17.04 11.62
N SER A 173 -16.43 -17.41 10.59
CA SER A 173 -15.21 -18.21 10.71
C SER A 173 -14.12 -17.36 11.38
N PRO A 174 -13.37 -17.89 12.36
CA PRO A 174 -12.27 -17.16 12.99
C PRO A 174 -11.13 -16.97 11.98
N SER A 175 -10.72 -15.71 11.80
CA SER A 175 -9.61 -15.36 10.90
C SER A 175 -8.28 -15.89 11.45
N HIS A 176 -7.67 -16.82 10.72
CA HIS A 176 -6.37 -17.43 11.05
C HIS A 176 -5.17 -16.46 10.96
N VAL A 177 -5.41 -15.16 10.72
CA VAL A 177 -4.39 -14.12 10.53
C VAL A 177 -3.60 -13.87 11.82
N GLY A 178 -4.25 -13.96 12.99
CA GLY A 178 -3.58 -13.79 14.29
C GLY A 178 -2.55 -14.87 14.60
N ALA A 179 -2.73 -16.09 14.08
CA ALA A 179 -1.80 -17.21 14.31
C ALA A 179 -0.49 -17.07 13.51
N ILE A 180 -0.55 -16.46 12.33
CA ILE A 180 0.61 -16.29 11.44
C ILE A 180 1.54 -15.20 11.98
N ILE A 181 0.98 -14.09 12.46
CA ILE A 181 1.76 -12.95 12.99
C ILE A 181 2.31 -13.29 14.39
N GLY A 182 1.58 -14.03 15.22
CA GLY A 182 2.10 -14.52 16.50
C GLY A 182 3.24 -15.52 16.37
N GLY A 183 3.22 -16.35 15.32
CA GLY A 183 4.22 -17.39 15.08
C GLY A 183 5.60 -16.85 14.70
N THR A 184 5.67 -15.80 13.87
CA THR A 184 6.96 -15.24 13.44
C THR A 184 7.67 -14.50 14.57
N ILE A 185 6.94 -13.70 15.35
CA ILE A 185 7.48 -12.97 16.50
C ILE A 185 7.96 -13.96 17.58
N GLY A 186 7.16 -14.99 17.89
CA GLY A 186 7.53 -16.04 18.83
C GLY A 186 8.75 -16.85 18.38
N GLY A 187 8.82 -17.19 17.10
CA GLY A 187 9.94 -17.94 16.52
C GLY A 187 11.27 -17.18 16.56
N VAL A 188 11.26 -15.89 16.23
CA VAL A 188 12.46 -15.04 16.27
C VAL A 188 12.95 -14.86 17.71
N LEU A 189 12.06 -14.64 18.67
CA LEU A 189 12.40 -14.55 20.09
C LEU A 189 13.00 -15.87 20.62
N ALA A 190 12.42 -17.01 20.27
CA ALA A 190 12.94 -18.32 20.67
C ALA A 190 14.33 -18.59 20.07
N LEU A 191 14.55 -18.23 18.80
CA LEU A 191 15.84 -18.39 18.14
C LEU A 191 16.93 -17.52 18.80
N LEU A 192 16.60 -16.27 19.15
CA LEU A 192 17.52 -15.37 19.85
C LEU A 192 17.90 -15.89 21.23
N LEU A 193 16.94 -16.45 21.98
CA LEU A 193 17.20 -17.07 23.29
C LEU A 193 18.10 -18.32 23.17
N LEU A 194 17.88 -19.15 22.16
CA LEU A 194 18.71 -20.35 21.92
C LEU A 194 20.15 -19.98 21.55
N ILE A 195 20.34 -18.99 20.67
CA ILE A 195 21.67 -18.49 20.31
C ILE A 195 22.37 -17.88 21.53
N GLY A 196 21.65 -17.08 22.32
CA GLY A 196 22.16 -16.49 23.56
C GLY A 196 22.62 -17.56 24.56
N ALA A 197 21.80 -18.59 24.79
CA ALA A 197 22.13 -19.69 25.70
C ALA A 197 23.35 -20.50 25.21
N ALA A 198 23.46 -20.76 23.90
CA ALA A 198 24.61 -21.46 23.32
C ALA A 198 25.91 -20.67 23.47
N CYS A 199 25.87 -19.35 23.28
CA CYS A 199 27.02 -18.47 23.48
C CYS A 199 27.46 -18.42 24.94
N ILE A 200 26.53 -18.34 25.89
CA ILE A 200 26.84 -18.36 27.33
C ILE A 200 27.48 -19.70 27.72
N ARG A 201 26.95 -20.83 27.24
CA ARG A 201 27.49 -22.16 27.54
C ARG A 201 28.93 -22.31 27.04
N LYS A 202 29.22 -21.82 25.83
CA LYS A 202 30.57 -21.85 25.25
C LYS A 202 31.56 -20.99 26.05
N HIS A 203 31.13 -19.83 26.56
CA HIS A 203 31.98 -18.95 27.36
C HIS A 203 32.28 -19.54 28.76
N VAL A 204 31.32 -20.22 29.38
CA VAL A 204 31.50 -20.89 30.68
C VAL A 204 32.42 -22.11 30.55
N SER A 205 32.33 -22.86 29.45
CA SER A 205 33.23 -24.01 29.20
C SER A 205 34.70 -23.61 28.97
N VAL A 206 34.96 -22.39 28.47
CA VAL A 206 36.32 -21.87 28.31
C VAL A 206 36.91 -21.42 29.65
N LEU A 207 36.10 -20.85 30.54
CA LEU A 207 36.52 -20.44 31.89
C LEU A 207 36.82 -21.61 32.83
N LEU A 208 36.21 -22.79 32.61
CA LEU A 208 36.46 -24.01 33.40
C LEU A 208 37.63 -24.86 32.87
N ARG A 209 38.33 -24.41 31.81
CA ARG A 209 39.45 -25.15 31.19
C ARG A 209 40.80 -24.43 31.26
N SER A 210 40.90 -23.34 32.01
CA SER A 210 42.18 -22.74 32.39
C SER A 210 42.75 -23.49 33.59
N PRO A 211 43.88 -24.22 33.45
CA PRO A 211 44.68 -24.65 34.59
C PRO A 211 45.34 -23.47 35.30
#